data_AF-A0A6G2W1F7-F1
#
_entry.id   AF-A0A6G2W1F7-F1
#
_cell.length_a   1.000
_cell.length_b   1.000
_cell.length_c   1.000
_cell.angle_alpha   90.00
_cell.angle_beta   90.00
_cell.angle_gamma   90.00
#
_symmetry.space_group_name_H-M   'P 1'
#
loop_
_entity.id
_entity.type
_entity.pdbx_description
1 polymer ?
#
loop_
_entity_poly.entity_id
_entity_poly.type
_entity_poly.pdbx_seq_one_letter_code
_entity_poly.pdbx_strand_id
1 'polypeptide(L)'
;MSGNTFETLDAFLDEYLELPVRGRDGQVRVYRIEEPSAEDGLRIERITSLAARLAAGGKAPDAPVLGDDEELDLYRMCLGDAYEELRAELKWGAFKHVALTAMFWVTTDADTARQYWATGQQPGKAPTNRAERRAQGSRGSSASAAASTTPSPVSTSGTRAASQPRSKRRRGRPQS
;
A
#
# COMPACT_ATOMS: atom_id res chain seq x y z
N MET A 1 7.32 11.63 54.19
CA MET A 1 7.49 10.56 53.20
C MET A 1 7.01 11.11 51.87
N SER A 2 7.92 11.65 51.05
CA SER A 2 7.57 12.10 49.71
C SER A 2 7.52 10.87 48.82
N GLY A 3 6.32 10.37 48.53
CA GLY A 3 6.13 9.22 47.66
C GLY A 3 6.43 9.59 46.22
N ASN A 4 7.22 8.76 45.53
CA ASN A 4 7.37 8.79 44.07
C ASN A 4 6.10 8.23 43.44
N THR A 5 5.00 8.99 43.47
CA THR A 5 3.79 8.64 42.74
C THR A 5 4.02 8.94 41.26
N PHE A 6 4.10 7.88 40.45
CA PHE A 6 4.18 8.00 38.99
C PHE A 6 2.79 8.27 38.41
N GLU A 7 2.75 8.97 37.26
CA GLU A 7 1.52 9.17 36.48
C GLU A 7 0.97 7.84 35.94
N THR A 8 -0.32 7.81 35.60
CA THR A 8 -0.97 6.61 35.05
C THR A 8 -0.40 6.25 33.69
N LEU A 9 -0.15 4.96 33.46
CA LEU A 9 0.44 4.43 32.22
C LEU A 9 -0.30 4.86 30.95
N ASP A 10 -1.63 4.98 31.01
CA ASP A 10 -2.51 5.40 29.92
C ASP A 10 -2.21 6.81 29.37
N ALA A 11 -1.47 7.65 30.12
CA ALA A 11 -1.04 8.96 29.64
C ALA A 11 0.13 8.89 28.64
N PHE A 12 0.80 7.74 28.53
CA PHE A 12 2.03 7.56 27.75
C PHE A 12 1.94 6.46 26.68
N LEU A 13 1.05 5.49 26.85
CA LEU A 13 0.87 4.41 25.88
C LEU A 13 -0.09 4.87 24.78
N ASP A 14 0.38 4.84 23.53
CA ASP A 14 -0.52 4.95 22.39
C ASP A 14 -1.42 3.72 22.42
N GLU A 15 -2.67 3.85 22.90
CA GLU A 15 -3.59 2.73 23.09
C GLU A 15 -4.00 2.06 21.75
N TYR A 16 -3.82 2.76 20.64
CA TYR A 16 -4.26 2.31 19.33
C TYR A 16 -3.44 2.91 18.19
N LEU A 17 -3.41 2.18 17.07
CA LEU A 17 -2.80 2.58 15.81
C LEU A 17 -3.89 2.81 14.76
N GLU A 18 -3.92 4.00 14.17
CA GLU A 18 -4.83 4.33 13.06
C GLU A 18 -4.11 4.29 11.72
N LEU A 19 -4.62 3.47 10.80
CA LEU A 19 -4.04 3.30 9.48
C LEU A 19 -5.05 3.62 8.36
N PRO A 20 -4.80 4.67 7.55
CA PRO A 20 -5.64 4.96 6.38
C PRO A 20 -5.31 4.01 5.23
N VAL A 21 -6.21 3.09 4.91
CA VAL A 21 -6.00 2.05 3.88
C VAL A 21 -7.06 2.18 2.78
N ARG A 22 -6.63 2.02 1.52
CA ARG A 22 -7.56 1.89 0.39
C ARG A 22 -8.07 0.46 0.25
N GLY A 23 -9.37 0.27 0.43
CA GLY A 23 -10.06 -1.01 0.27
C GLY A 23 -10.14 -1.50 -1.17
N ARG A 24 -10.64 -2.74 -1.36
CA ARG A 24 -10.89 -3.35 -2.68
C ARG A 24 -11.87 -2.54 -3.55
N ASP A 25 -12.77 -1.81 -2.92
CA ASP A 25 -13.75 -0.92 -3.54
C ASP A 25 -13.17 0.45 -3.94
N GLY A 26 -11.89 0.70 -3.65
CA GLY A 26 -11.20 1.94 -4.00
C GLY A 26 -11.40 3.09 -3.00
N GLN A 27 -12.24 2.90 -1.99
CA GLN A 27 -12.46 3.88 -0.93
C GLN A 27 -11.33 3.81 0.11
N VAL A 28 -10.98 4.94 0.71
CA VAL A 28 -10.01 4.98 1.81
C VAL A 28 -10.79 4.95 3.12
N ARG A 29 -10.45 4.00 3.99
CA ARG A 29 -10.98 3.86 5.34
C ARG A 29 -9.84 3.93 6.34
N VAL A 30 -10.10 4.49 7.51
CA VAL A 30 -9.15 4.46 8.63
C VAL A 30 -9.52 3.25 9.48
N TYR A 31 -8.57 2.33 9.62
CA TYR A 31 -8.71 1.17 10.49
C TYR A 31 -7.99 1.47 11.80
N ARG A 32 -8.69 1.27 12.91
CA ARG A 32 -8.13 1.36 14.25
C ARG A 32 -7.72 -0.04 14.70
N ILE A 33 -6.47 -0.17 15.12
CA ILE A 33 -5.88 -1.40 15.64
C ILE A 33 -5.57 -1.13 17.10
N GLU A 34 -6.21 -1.87 18.01
CA GLU A 34 -5.93 -1.77 19.45
C GLU A 34 -4.59 -2.43 19.78
N GLU A 35 -4.00 -2.03 20.91
CA GLU A 35 -2.86 -2.76 21.47
C GLU A 35 -3.24 -4.23 21.70
N PRO A 36 -2.36 -5.20 21.34
CA PRO A 36 -2.64 -6.60 21.59
C PRO A 36 -2.77 -6.89 23.09
N SER A 37 -3.45 -7.98 23.41
CA SER A 37 -3.47 -8.47 24.79
C SER A 37 -2.04 -8.74 25.29
N ALA A 38 -1.80 -8.62 26.60
CA ALA A 38 -0.46 -8.89 27.16
C ALA A 38 0.04 -10.32 26.83
N GLU A 39 -0.87 -11.30 26.73
CA GLU A 39 -0.53 -12.65 26.33
C GLU A 39 -0.06 -12.71 24.87
N ASP A 40 -0.77 -12.04 23.97
CA ASP A 40 -0.42 -12.00 22.55
C ASP A 40 0.86 -11.17 22.34
N GLY A 41 1.04 -10.06 23.04
CA GLY A 41 2.26 -9.25 23.01
C GLY A 41 3.51 -10.07 23.35
N LEU A 42 3.47 -10.88 24.41
CA LEU A 42 4.58 -11.77 24.78
C LEU A 42 4.86 -12.83 23.71
N ARG A 43 3.82 -13.35 23.05
CA ARG A 43 3.98 -14.33 21.95
C ARG A 43 4.61 -13.66 20.73
N ILE A 44 4.12 -12.49 20.35
CA ILE A 44 4.65 -11.67 19.24
C ILE A 44 6.14 -11.36 19.48
N GLU A 45 6.51 -10.90 20.68
CA GLU A 45 7.90 -10.58 21.04
C GLU A 45 8.81 -11.81 20.92
N ARG A 46 8.34 -12.97 21.42
CA ARG A 46 9.09 -14.23 21.32
C ARG A 46 9.32 -14.63 19.87
N ILE A 47 8.28 -14.59 19.04
CA ILE A 47 8.35 -14.97 17.62
C ILE A 47 9.32 -14.05 16.87
N THR A 48 9.16 -12.74 17.02
CA THR A 48 9.97 -11.74 16.31
C THR A 48 11.43 -11.75 16.79
N SER A 49 11.68 -11.94 18.08
CA SER A 49 13.04 -12.11 18.63
C SER A 49 13.76 -13.33 18.07
N LEU A 50 13.05 -14.47 17.92
CA LEU A 50 13.61 -15.67 17.30
C LEU A 50 13.95 -15.41 15.82
N ALA A 51 13.06 -14.74 15.09
CA ALA A 51 13.30 -14.37 13.70
C ALA A 51 14.51 -13.45 13.53
N ALA A 52 14.63 -12.42 14.38
CA ALA A 52 15.77 -11.50 14.35
C ALA A 52 17.10 -12.22 14.62
N ARG A 53 17.14 -13.15 15.58
CA ARG A 53 18.34 -13.94 15.90
C ARG A 53 18.73 -14.86 14.74
N LEU A 54 17.76 -15.51 14.10
CA LEU A 54 18.01 -16.35 12.93
C LEU A 54 18.56 -15.52 11.75
N ALA A 55 18.00 -14.33 11.51
CA ALA A 55 18.49 -13.42 10.48
C ALA A 55 19.92 -12.89 10.79
N ALA A 56 20.20 -12.54 12.04
CA ALA A 56 21.51 -12.05 12.49
C ALA A 56 22.61 -13.14 12.45
N GLY A 57 22.23 -14.42 12.51
CA GLY A 57 23.13 -15.56 12.39
C GLY A 57 23.81 -15.71 11.01
N GLY A 58 23.50 -14.84 10.04
CA GLY A 58 24.24 -14.69 8.78
C GLY A 58 24.00 -15.78 7.75
N LYS A 59 23.24 -16.83 8.08
CA LYS A 59 22.64 -17.73 7.09
C LYS A 59 21.21 -17.30 6.87
N ALA A 60 20.88 -16.91 5.63
CA ALA A 60 19.49 -16.86 5.22
C ALA A 60 18.90 -18.25 5.52
N PRO A 61 17.83 -18.36 6.32
CA PRO A 61 17.24 -19.66 6.60
C PRO A 61 16.75 -20.24 5.27
N ASP A 62 17.08 -21.51 5.01
CA ASP A 62 16.72 -22.22 3.77
C ASP A 62 15.19 -22.40 3.62
N ALA A 63 14.45 -22.11 4.70
CA ALA A 63 13.00 -22.08 4.80
C ALA A 63 12.56 -20.77 5.48
N PRO A 64 11.34 -20.26 5.21
CA PRO A 64 10.82 -19.12 5.95
C PRO A 64 10.78 -19.44 7.46
N VAL A 65 11.10 -18.43 8.29
CA VAL A 65 11.18 -18.57 9.75
C VAL A 65 9.82 -18.98 10.34
N LEU A 66 8.73 -18.60 9.68
CA LEU A 66 7.37 -18.99 9.98
C LEU A 66 6.77 -19.66 8.75
N GLY A 67 5.97 -20.71 8.95
CA GLY A 67 5.10 -21.23 7.90
C GLY A 67 3.96 -20.25 7.57
N ASP A 68 3.26 -20.46 6.45
CA ASP A 68 2.14 -19.60 6.03
C ASP A 68 1.05 -19.49 7.12
N ASP A 69 0.74 -20.59 7.80
CA ASP A 69 -0.26 -20.63 8.88
C ASP A 69 0.21 -19.87 10.12
N GLU A 70 1.49 -19.98 10.48
CA GLU A 70 2.08 -19.25 11.60
C GLU A 70 2.22 -17.75 11.32
N GLU A 71 2.50 -17.39 10.06
CA GLU A 71 2.50 -15.99 9.61
C GLU A 71 1.09 -15.38 9.72
N LEU A 72 0.05 -16.14 9.35
CA LEU A 72 -1.34 -15.71 9.50
C LEU A 72 -1.77 -15.58 10.96
N ASP A 73 -1.31 -16.48 11.84
CA ASP A 73 -1.58 -16.41 13.27
C ASP A 73 -0.88 -15.20 13.92
N LEU A 74 0.37 -14.93 13.53
CA LEU A 74 1.08 -13.71 13.92
C LEU A 74 0.31 -12.45 13.51
N TYR A 75 -0.19 -12.39 12.28
CA TYR A 75 -1.00 -11.26 11.83
C TYR A 75 -2.30 -11.13 12.60
N ARG A 76 -2.92 -12.25 12.99
CA ARG A 76 -4.13 -12.23 13.81
C ARG A 76 -3.85 -11.67 15.20
N MET A 77 -2.76 -12.08 15.83
CA MET A 77 -2.33 -11.54 17.13
C MET A 77 -2.03 -10.03 17.04
N CYS A 78 -1.35 -9.57 15.99
CA CYS A 78 -1.02 -8.15 15.81
C CYS A 78 -2.24 -7.26 15.49
N LEU A 79 -3.23 -7.79 14.76
CA LEU A 79 -4.37 -6.99 14.28
C LEU A 79 -5.61 -7.11 15.18
N GLY A 80 -5.67 -8.12 16.05
CA GLY A 80 -6.79 -8.36 16.94
C GLY A 80 -8.13 -8.40 16.20
N ASP A 81 -9.10 -7.65 16.70
CA ASP A 81 -10.46 -7.60 16.15
C ASP A 81 -10.53 -7.07 14.71
N ALA A 82 -9.57 -6.22 14.30
CA ALA A 82 -9.51 -5.68 12.94
C ALA A 82 -9.09 -6.74 11.91
N TYR A 83 -8.57 -7.90 12.33
CA TYR A 83 -8.03 -8.93 11.45
C TYR A 83 -9.03 -9.40 10.38
N GLU A 84 -10.24 -9.79 10.78
CA GLU A 84 -11.23 -10.37 9.85
C GLU A 84 -11.74 -9.32 8.86
N GLU A 85 -11.99 -8.08 9.33
CA GLU A 85 -12.40 -6.97 8.48
C GLU A 85 -11.33 -6.63 7.44
N LEU A 86 -10.08 -6.43 7.88
CA LEU A 86 -8.95 -6.15 7.00
C LEU A 86 -8.72 -7.28 5.99
N ARG A 87 -8.82 -8.54 6.42
CA ARG A 87 -8.66 -9.71 5.55
C ARG A 87 -9.73 -9.76 4.46
N ALA A 88 -10.96 -9.40 4.79
CA ALA A 88 -12.06 -9.36 3.83
C ALA A 88 -11.93 -8.18 2.85
N GLU A 89 -11.59 -7.00 3.35
CA GLU A 89 -11.64 -5.75 2.59
C GLU A 89 -10.38 -5.45 1.77
N LEU A 90 -9.22 -6.00 2.15
CA LEU A 90 -7.93 -5.64 1.56
C LEU A 90 -7.40 -6.71 0.61
N LYS A 91 -6.58 -6.28 -0.35
CA LYS A 91 -5.76 -7.19 -1.16
C LYS A 91 -4.54 -7.62 -0.34
N TRP A 92 -4.01 -8.81 -0.61
CA TRP A 92 -2.88 -9.39 0.13
C TRP A 92 -1.75 -8.41 0.44
N GLY A 93 -1.23 -7.69 -0.56
CA GLY A 93 -0.12 -6.76 -0.34
C GLY A 93 -0.46 -5.58 0.57
N ALA A 94 -1.71 -5.12 0.59
CA ALA A 94 -2.15 -4.07 1.52
C ALA A 94 -2.39 -4.64 2.92
N PHE A 95 -3.00 -5.82 3.01
CA PHE A 95 -3.19 -6.55 4.27
C PHE A 95 -1.85 -6.83 4.96
N LYS A 96 -0.87 -7.37 4.23
CA LYS A 96 0.47 -7.66 4.76
C LYS A 96 1.21 -6.39 5.19
N HIS A 97 1.09 -5.29 4.43
CA HIS A 97 1.69 -4.01 4.83
C HIS A 97 1.11 -3.50 6.16
N VAL A 98 -0.22 -3.55 6.31
CA VAL A 98 -0.91 -3.18 7.56
C VAL A 98 -0.46 -4.07 8.72
N ALA A 99 -0.43 -5.39 8.53
CA ALA A 99 -0.03 -6.33 9.57
C ALA A 99 1.43 -6.15 10.01
N LEU A 100 2.35 -5.89 9.07
CA LEU A 100 3.74 -5.62 9.38
C LEU A 100 3.93 -4.25 10.05
N THR A 101 3.17 -3.23 9.67
CA THR A 101 3.16 -1.94 10.38
C THR A 101 2.72 -2.12 11.84
N ALA A 102 1.65 -2.87 12.08
CA ALA A 102 1.19 -3.19 13.43
C ALA A 102 2.24 -3.98 14.22
N MET A 103 2.89 -4.97 13.60
CA MET A 103 4.00 -5.70 14.23
C MET A 103 5.13 -4.77 14.68
N PHE A 104 5.61 -3.86 13.81
CA PHE A 104 6.67 -2.91 14.18
C PHE A 104 6.26 -1.96 15.31
N TRP A 105 4.99 -1.56 15.33
CA TRP A 105 4.45 -0.72 16.40
C TRP A 105 4.47 -1.46 17.74
N VAL A 106 4.04 -2.72 17.76
CA VAL A 106 4.01 -3.56 18.97
C VAL A 106 5.42 -3.93 19.46
N THR A 107 6.33 -4.29 18.56
CA THR A 107 7.63 -4.89 18.96
C THR A 107 8.78 -3.90 19.05
N THR A 108 8.64 -2.69 18.52
CA THR A 108 9.75 -1.73 18.42
C THR A 108 9.31 -0.38 18.96
N ASP A 109 8.57 0.38 18.16
CA ASP A 109 8.01 1.68 18.54
C ASP A 109 7.16 2.25 17.40
N ALA A 110 6.39 3.29 17.69
CA ALA A 110 5.58 4.02 16.72
C ALA A 110 6.42 4.70 15.62
N ASP A 111 7.66 5.12 15.90
CA ASP A 111 8.52 5.76 14.92
C ASP A 111 8.94 4.81 13.80
N THR A 112 9.32 3.60 14.16
CA THR A 112 9.69 2.50 13.27
C THR A 112 8.49 2.07 12.45
N ALA A 113 7.31 1.94 13.08
CA ALA A 113 6.07 1.66 12.37
C ALA A 113 5.73 2.74 11.33
N ARG A 114 5.87 4.03 11.68
CA ARG A 114 5.66 5.16 10.77
C ARG A 114 6.65 5.16 9.60
N GLN A 115 7.93 4.87 9.87
CA GLN A 115 8.95 4.76 8.82
C GLN A 115 8.61 3.63 7.85
N TYR A 116 8.26 2.44 8.36
CA TYR A 116 7.86 1.31 7.55
C TYR A 116 6.59 1.64 6.72
N TRP A 117 5.58 2.26 7.35
CA TRP A 117 4.36 2.69 6.68
C TRP A 117 4.64 3.61 5.48
N ALA A 118 5.54 4.59 5.67
CA ALA A 118 5.93 5.56 4.64
C ALA A 118 6.63 4.92 3.42
N THR A 119 7.25 3.75 3.58
CA THR A 119 7.92 3.08 2.45
C THR A 119 6.94 2.68 1.34
N GLY A 120 5.65 2.49 1.66
CA GLY A 120 4.62 2.05 0.72
C GLY A 120 4.93 0.69 0.05
N GLN A 121 5.88 -0.07 0.61
CA GLN A 121 6.39 -1.29 -0.01
C GLN A 121 5.41 -2.45 0.19
N GLN A 122 4.82 -2.94 -0.90
CA GLN A 122 4.30 -4.31 -0.90
C GLN A 122 5.49 -5.27 -0.98
N PRO A 123 5.66 -6.24 -0.05
CA PRO A 123 6.66 -7.28 -0.20
C PRO A 123 6.48 -7.98 -1.56
N GLY A 124 7.51 -7.92 -2.43
CA GLY A 124 7.48 -8.52 -3.76
C GLY A 124 7.07 -7.60 -4.93
N LYS A 125 6.83 -6.31 -4.72
CA LYS A 125 6.76 -5.33 -5.83
C LYS A 125 7.87 -4.29 -5.71
N ALA A 126 8.66 -4.15 -6.78
CA ALA A 126 9.61 -3.06 -6.92
C ALA A 126 8.92 -1.69 -6.68
N PRO A 127 9.66 -0.69 -6.14
CA PRO A 127 9.09 0.59 -5.72
C PRO A 127 8.39 1.25 -6.90
N THR A 128 7.06 1.30 -6.87
CA THR A 128 6.30 2.03 -7.89
C THR A 128 5.94 3.40 -7.32
N ASN A 129 6.95 4.23 -7.10
CA ASN A 129 6.73 5.62 -6.70
C ASN A 129 6.16 6.40 -7.89
N ARG A 130 4.84 6.26 -8.09
CA ARG A 130 4.09 6.77 -9.25
C ARG A 130 4.12 8.30 -9.32
N ALA A 131 4.27 8.95 -8.17
CA ALA A 131 4.40 10.40 -8.05
C ALA A 131 5.78 10.88 -8.55
N GLU A 132 6.86 10.22 -8.14
CA GLU A 132 8.22 10.53 -8.61
C GLU A 132 8.38 10.31 -10.12
N ARG A 133 7.75 9.26 -10.67
CA ARG A 133 7.76 9.01 -12.12
C ARG A 133 7.02 10.09 -12.92
N ARG A 134 5.98 10.70 -12.35
CA ARG A 134 5.30 11.87 -12.97
C ARG A 134 6.10 13.15 -12.82
N ALA A 135 6.76 13.34 -11.67
CA ALA A 135 7.63 14.49 -11.44
C ALA A 135 8.89 14.47 -12.32
N GLN A 136 9.45 13.28 -12.59
CA GLN A 136 10.57 13.12 -13.54
C GLN A 136 10.13 13.24 -15.01
N GLY A 137 8.88 12.91 -15.34
CA GLY A 137 8.32 13.13 -16.68
C GLY A 137 8.03 14.61 -17.01
N SER A 138 7.99 15.50 -16.00
CA SER A 138 7.68 16.93 -16.20
C SER A 138 8.86 17.88 -15.99
N ARG A 139 10.07 17.38 -15.72
CA ARG A 139 11.29 18.21 -15.52
C ARG A 139 12.22 18.26 -16.73
N GLY A 140 11.65 18.15 -17.93
CA GLY A 140 12.38 18.17 -19.20
C GLY A 140 11.79 19.12 -20.24
N SER A 141 11.34 20.32 -19.87
CA SER A 141 11.08 21.39 -20.86
C SER A 141 10.97 22.78 -20.22
N SER A 142 12.00 23.26 -19.53
CA SER A 142 12.11 24.70 -19.22
C SER A 142 13.52 25.09 -18.79
N ALA A 143 14.41 25.31 -19.76
CA ALA A 143 15.48 26.34 -19.71
C ALA A 143 16.42 26.22 -20.93
N SER A 144 15.99 26.72 -22.09
CA SER A 144 16.89 27.46 -23.00
C SER A 144 16.02 28.30 -23.95
N ALA A 145 15.62 29.47 -23.45
CA ALA A 145 15.16 30.56 -24.29
C ALA A 145 16.38 31.16 -25.00
N ALA A 146 16.63 30.74 -26.24
CA ALA A 146 17.42 31.48 -27.21
C ALA A 146 17.15 30.94 -28.63
N ALA A 147 16.47 31.78 -29.42
CA ALA A 147 16.48 31.83 -30.89
C ALA A 147 16.26 30.53 -31.70
N SER A 148 15.12 30.39 -32.36
CA SER A 148 15.01 30.69 -33.79
C SER A 148 13.61 30.29 -34.30
N THR A 149 13.10 31.12 -35.19
CA THR A 149 11.78 31.11 -35.83
C THR A 149 11.31 29.75 -36.36
N THR A 150 10.12 29.30 -35.95
CA THR A 150 9.29 28.40 -36.77
C THR A 150 7.81 28.72 -36.54
N PRO A 151 7.02 29.06 -37.58
CA PRO A 151 5.62 29.48 -37.42
C PRO A 151 4.71 28.34 -36.97
N SER A 152 3.77 28.65 -36.07
CA SER A 152 2.73 27.75 -35.57
C SER A 152 1.79 27.29 -36.68
N PRO A 153 1.51 25.97 -36.86
CA PRO A 153 0.43 25.54 -37.70
C PRO A 153 -0.93 25.80 -37.02
N VAL A 154 -1.80 26.35 -37.85
CA VAL A 154 -3.09 26.98 -37.57
C VAL A 154 -4.17 26.00 -37.14
N SER A 155 -5.00 26.49 -36.21
CA SER A 155 -6.33 26.01 -35.86
C SER A 155 -7.22 25.81 -37.10
N THR A 156 -7.72 24.59 -37.33
CA THR A 156 -8.81 24.36 -38.29
C THR A 156 -10.10 24.08 -37.53
N SER A 157 -10.76 25.19 -37.21
CA SER A 157 -12.21 25.26 -36.99
C SER A 157 -12.92 25.16 -38.35
N GLY A 158 -14.05 24.45 -38.39
CA GLY A 158 -14.96 24.37 -39.53
C GLY A 158 -14.87 23.03 -40.29
N THR A 159 -15.93 22.39 -40.77
CA THR A 159 -17.36 22.75 -40.84
C THR A 159 -18.12 21.45 -41.10
N ARG A 160 -19.36 21.39 -40.59
CA ARG A 160 -20.41 20.44 -40.98
C ARG A 160 -20.54 20.32 -42.51
N ALA A 161 -20.78 19.13 -43.04
CA ALA A 161 -21.70 18.96 -44.17
C ALA A 161 -22.13 17.50 -44.29
N ALA A 162 -23.44 17.31 -44.28
CA ALA A 162 -24.13 16.08 -44.56
C ALA A 162 -24.00 15.66 -46.03
N SER A 163 -24.15 14.38 -46.32
CA SER A 163 -25.06 13.94 -47.38
C SER A 163 -25.30 12.43 -47.29
N GLN A 164 -26.58 12.11 -47.36
CA GLN A 164 -27.19 10.80 -47.19
C GLN A 164 -27.33 10.09 -48.57
N PRO A 165 -27.97 8.91 -48.66
CA PRO A 165 -27.58 7.79 -49.51
C PRO A 165 -28.22 7.80 -50.91
N ARG A 166 -27.76 6.92 -51.82
CA ARG A 166 -28.63 6.14 -52.71
C ARG A 166 -27.90 5.17 -53.64
N SER A 167 -28.33 3.90 -53.56
CA SER A 167 -28.71 2.99 -54.68
C SER A 167 -27.62 2.62 -55.73
N LYS A 168 -27.61 1.49 -56.43
CA LYS A 168 -28.64 0.51 -56.81
C LYS A 168 -27.92 -0.65 -57.53
N ARG A 169 -28.45 -1.87 -57.37
CA ARG A 169 -28.50 -2.98 -58.37
C ARG A 169 -27.20 -3.38 -59.11
N ARG A 170 -26.86 -4.67 -58.99
CA ARG A 170 -27.27 -5.75 -59.92
C ARG A 170 -26.76 -7.09 -59.35
N ARG A 171 -27.58 -8.11 -59.07
CA ARG A 171 -28.45 -8.96 -59.92
C ARG A 171 -27.70 -10.19 -60.47
N GLY A 172 -28.11 -11.35 -59.94
CA GLY A 172 -28.10 -12.65 -60.63
C GLY A 172 -27.15 -13.67 -60.00
N ARG A 173 -27.48 -14.94 -59.83
CA ARG A 173 -28.72 -15.75 -60.01
C ARG A 173 -28.37 -17.15 -59.42
N PRO A 174 -29.34 -17.94 -58.91
CA PRO A 174 -29.06 -19.19 -58.18
C PRO A 174 -29.07 -20.42 -59.09
N GLN A 175 -28.67 -21.57 -58.53
CA GLN A 175 -29.08 -22.97 -58.81
C GLN A 175 -27.93 -23.89 -58.30
N SER A 176 -28.12 -25.02 -57.65
CA SER A 176 -29.29 -25.85 -57.32
C SER A 176 -28.96 -26.66 -56.06
#